data_AF-A0A257XG83-F1
#
_entry.id   AF-A0A257XG83-F1
#
_cell.length_a   1.000
_cell.length_b   1.000
_cell.length_c   1.000
_cell.angle_alpha   90.00
_cell.angle_beta   90.00
_cell.angle_gamma   90.00
#
_symmetry.space_group_name_H-M   'P 1'
#
loop_
_entity.id
_entity.type
_entity.pdbx_description
1 polymer ?
#
loop_
_entity_poly.entity_id
_entity_poly.type
_entity_poly.pdbx_seq_one_letter_code
_entity_poly.pdbx_strand_id
1 'polypeptide(L)'
;MAAFCFSRLAFRSLLTLVLTGAGFFAALPASAAPARIIILRHGEKQDAYRLCPVGNERAQALAAQYLGKGAKDSLFPAGTAPAAILAVTLHTMELAAPAAATWALPVVMYTALPEAPTSPRKKRAKAASTAATSAPTPSAP
;
A
#
# COMPACT_ATOMS: atom_id res chain seq x y z
N MET A 1 -23.82 -19.78 65.14
CA MET A 1 -23.05 -20.50 64.10
C MET A 1 -23.60 -20.38 62.67
N ALA A 2 -24.87 -20.02 62.43
CA ALA A 2 -25.46 -20.00 61.08
C ALA A 2 -25.08 -18.79 60.18
N ALA A 3 -24.67 -17.65 60.76
CA ALA A 3 -24.40 -16.42 60.00
C ALA A 3 -23.13 -16.48 59.11
N PHE A 4 -22.14 -17.30 59.49
CA PHE A 4 -20.89 -17.46 58.71
C PHE A 4 -21.05 -18.31 57.45
N CYS A 5 -22.06 -19.19 57.38
CA CYS A 5 -22.31 -20.02 56.20
C CYS A 5 -22.96 -19.23 55.05
N PHE A 6 -23.87 -18.30 55.36
CA PHE A 6 -24.53 -17.45 54.35
C PHE A 6 -23.54 -16.52 53.62
N SER A 7 -22.56 -15.98 54.35
CA SER A 7 -21.51 -15.12 53.79
C SER A 7 -20.60 -15.87 52.79
N ARG A 8 -20.26 -17.14 53.07
CA ARG A 8 -19.39 -17.94 52.19
C ARG A 8 -20.08 -18.41 50.92
N LEU A 9 -21.39 -18.70 50.96
CA LEU A 9 -22.17 -19.03 49.76
C LEU A 9 -22.43 -17.78 48.90
N ALA A 10 -22.74 -16.63 49.49
CA ALA A 10 -22.91 -15.38 48.76
C ALA A 10 -21.61 -14.93 48.07
N PHE A 11 -20.47 -15.07 48.75
CA PHE A 11 -19.16 -14.73 48.18
C PHE A 11 -18.75 -15.67 47.04
N ARG A 12 -19.09 -16.96 47.14
CA ARG A 12 -18.86 -17.94 46.06
C ARG A 12 -19.70 -17.64 44.82
N SER A 13 -20.99 -17.34 44.98
CA SER A 13 -21.86 -16.97 43.86
C SER A 13 -21.47 -15.65 43.20
N LEU A 14 -21.00 -14.68 43.99
CA LEU A 14 -20.47 -13.42 43.45
C LEU A 14 -19.17 -13.65 42.66
N LEU A 15 -18.29 -14.51 43.18
CA LEU A 15 -17.01 -14.83 42.53
C LEU A 15 -17.21 -15.60 41.22
N THR A 16 -18.12 -16.59 41.17
CA THR A 16 -18.44 -17.29 39.93
C THR A 16 -19.10 -16.38 38.90
N LEU A 17 -19.99 -15.47 39.32
CA LEU A 17 -20.60 -14.47 38.43
C LEU A 17 -19.54 -13.52 37.83
N VAL A 18 -18.57 -13.09 38.63
CA VAL A 18 -17.47 -12.23 38.16
C VAL A 18 -16.54 -12.98 37.21
N LEU A 19 -16.20 -14.24 37.50
CA LEU A 19 -15.32 -15.04 36.64
C LEU A 19 -15.99 -15.42 35.29
N THR A 20 -17.28 -15.77 35.29
CA THR A 20 -18.00 -16.06 34.04
C THR A 20 -18.29 -14.80 33.23
N GLY A 21 -18.56 -13.66 33.89
CA GLY A 21 -18.69 -12.36 33.23
C GLY A 21 -17.39 -11.89 32.58
N ALA A 22 -16.25 -12.05 33.27
CA ALA A 22 -14.94 -11.68 32.73
C ALA A 22 -14.51 -12.55 31.54
N GLY A 23 -14.85 -13.84 31.55
CA GLY A 23 -14.58 -14.76 30.43
C GLY A 23 -15.33 -14.40 29.14
N PHE A 24 -16.53 -13.84 29.25
CA PHE A 24 -17.35 -13.46 28.08
C PHE A 24 -16.79 -12.21 27.36
N PHE A 25 -16.21 -11.26 28.10
CA PHE A 25 -15.59 -10.05 27.52
C PHE A 25 -14.23 -10.34 26.85
N ALA A 26 -13.48 -11.33 27.33
CA ALA A 26 -12.19 -11.70 26.77
C ALA A 26 -12.27 -12.44 25.41
N ALA A 27 -13.46 -12.92 25.04
CA ALA A 27 -13.69 -13.67 23.81
C ALA A 27 -14.13 -12.81 22.61
N LEU A 28 -14.14 -11.47 22.74
CA LEU A 28 -14.40 -10.60 21.61
C LEU A 28 -13.26 -10.76 20.59
N PRO A 29 -13.56 -11.06 19.31
CA PRO A 29 -12.54 -11.17 18.30
C PRO A 29 -11.87 -9.80 18.13
N ALA A 30 -10.59 -9.72 18.50
CA ALA A 30 -9.75 -8.59 18.16
C ALA A 30 -9.55 -8.57 16.63
N SER A 31 -10.40 -7.83 15.92
CA SER A 31 -10.30 -7.63 14.47
C SER A 31 -9.14 -6.67 14.17
N ALA A 32 -7.93 -7.21 14.13
CA ALA A 32 -6.78 -6.51 13.58
C ALA A 32 -6.80 -6.64 12.05
N ALA A 33 -7.52 -5.76 11.36
CA ALA A 33 -7.43 -5.69 9.91
C ALA A 33 -6.02 -5.18 9.52
N PRO A 34 -5.21 -5.95 8.78
CA PRO A 34 -3.88 -5.52 8.40
C PRO A 34 -3.97 -4.27 7.50
N ALA A 35 -3.06 -3.32 7.73
CA ALA A 35 -2.88 -2.19 6.82
C ALA A 35 -2.52 -2.71 5.42
N ARG A 36 -3.12 -2.14 4.37
CA ARG A 36 -2.90 -2.55 2.98
C ARG A 36 -2.18 -1.46 2.23
N ILE A 37 -1.16 -1.86 1.46
CA ILE A 37 -0.49 -1.01 0.48
C ILE A 37 -0.74 -1.63 -0.89
N ILE A 38 -1.30 -0.85 -1.81
CA ILE A 38 -1.53 -1.27 -3.20
C ILE A 38 -0.49 -0.58 -4.06
N ILE A 39 0.34 -1.37 -4.73
CA ILE A 39 1.41 -0.88 -5.61
C ILE A 39 0.95 -1.07 -7.05
N LEU A 40 0.97 0.01 -7.82
CA LEU A 40 0.56 0.02 -9.22
C LEU A 40 1.74 0.41 -10.12
N ARG A 41 1.73 -0.12 -11.35
CA ARG A 41 2.53 0.44 -12.44
C ARG A 41 1.77 1.57 -13.11
N HIS A 42 2.48 2.43 -13.84
CA HIS A 42 1.85 3.44 -14.68
C HIS A 42 0.95 2.82 -15.75
N GLY A 43 -0.02 3.59 -16.26
CA GLY A 43 -0.85 3.21 -17.41
C GLY A 43 -0.06 3.21 -18.72
N GLU A 44 -0.72 2.82 -19.81
CA GLU A 44 -0.11 2.86 -21.14
C GLU A 44 0.18 4.31 -21.55
N LYS A 45 1.43 4.57 -21.95
CA LYS A 45 1.93 5.91 -22.24
C LYS A 45 1.67 6.27 -23.69
N GLN A 46 1.23 7.50 -23.95
CA GLN A 46 1.30 8.07 -25.29
C GLN A 46 2.70 8.61 -25.57
N ASP A 47 3.23 9.35 -24.60
CA ASP A 47 4.48 10.07 -24.68
C ASP A 47 5.08 10.24 -23.27
N ALA A 48 6.08 11.12 -23.13
CA ALA A 48 6.77 11.37 -21.87
C ALA A 48 5.90 12.04 -20.78
N TYR A 49 4.73 12.57 -21.13
CA TYR A 49 3.95 13.40 -20.22
C TYR A 49 2.55 12.85 -19.93
N ARG A 50 1.96 12.07 -20.85
CA ARG A 50 0.56 11.60 -20.71
C ARG A 50 0.31 10.15 -21.09
N LEU A 51 -0.81 9.61 -20.63
CA LEU A 51 -1.36 8.32 -21.03
C LEU A 51 -1.97 8.39 -22.43
N CYS A 52 -1.96 7.26 -23.13
CA CYS A 52 -2.69 7.09 -24.39
C CYS A 52 -4.20 6.89 -24.12
N PRO A 53 -5.06 6.96 -25.15
CA PRO A 53 -6.50 6.74 -24.98
C PRO A 53 -6.84 5.43 -24.25
N VAL A 54 -6.18 4.32 -24.61
CA VAL A 54 -6.34 3.02 -23.94
C VAL A 54 -5.86 3.08 -22.48
N GLY A 55 -4.77 3.81 -22.21
CA GLY A 55 -4.29 4.06 -20.85
C GLY A 55 -5.32 4.79 -19.98
N ASN A 56 -6.02 5.78 -20.55
CA ASN A 56 -7.09 6.51 -19.87
C ASN A 56 -8.32 5.63 -19.60
N GLU A 57 -8.75 4.83 -20.58
CA GLU A 57 -9.85 3.88 -20.40
C GLU A 57 -9.54 2.87 -19.29
N ARG A 58 -8.30 2.35 -19.26
CA ARG A 58 -7.86 1.46 -18.19
C ARG A 58 -7.79 2.13 -16.83
N ALA A 59 -7.41 3.41 -16.76
CA ALA A 59 -7.44 4.18 -15.52
C ALA A 59 -8.87 4.26 -14.95
N GLN A 60 -9.85 4.54 -15.83
CA GLN A 60 -11.26 4.56 -15.46
C GLN A 60 -11.76 3.16 -15.04
N ALA A 61 -11.38 2.12 -15.78
CA ALA A 61 -11.75 0.75 -15.46
C ALA A 61 -11.17 0.29 -14.12
N LEU A 62 -9.91 0.64 -13.81
CA LEU A 62 -9.29 0.35 -12.51
C LEU A 62 -10.03 1.04 -11.36
N ALA A 63 -10.42 2.29 -11.53
CA ALA A 63 -11.23 3.01 -10.55
C ALA A 63 -12.60 2.34 -10.35
N ALA A 64 -13.31 2.01 -11.42
CA ALA A 64 -14.64 1.41 -11.34
C ALA A 64 -14.63 -0.03 -10.81
N GLN A 65 -13.58 -0.80 -11.12
CA GLN A 65 -13.52 -2.22 -10.77
C GLN A 65 -12.92 -2.46 -9.39
N TYR A 66 -11.84 -1.75 -9.01
CA TYR A 66 -11.02 -2.14 -7.86
C TYR A 66 -10.72 -1.02 -6.87
N LEU A 67 -10.43 0.19 -7.37
CA LEU A 67 -9.73 1.21 -6.58
C LEU A 67 -10.60 2.39 -6.17
N GLY A 68 -11.76 2.58 -6.79
CA GLY A 68 -12.66 3.70 -6.50
C GLY A 68 -13.64 3.41 -5.36
N LYS A 69 -14.25 4.47 -4.86
CA LYS A 69 -15.36 4.37 -3.90
C LYS A 69 -16.55 3.69 -4.56
N GLY A 70 -16.99 2.57 -4.01
CA GLY A 70 -18.07 1.77 -4.60
C GLY A 70 -17.62 0.92 -5.80
N ALA A 71 -16.32 0.64 -5.92
CA ALA A 71 -15.79 -0.28 -6.91
C ALA A 71 -16.46 -1.66 -6.83
N LYS A 72 -16.70 -2.30 -7.99
CA LYS A 72 -17.41 -3.59 -8.10
C LYS A 72 -16.74 -4.70 -7.27
N ASP A 73 -15.42 -4.80 -7.39
CA ASP A 73 -14.55 -5.74 -6.69
C ASP A 73 -13.53 -4.97 -5.83
N SER A 74 -14.03 -4.12 -4.92
CA SER A 74 -13.19 -3.25 -4.10
C SER A 74 -12.02 -4.00 -3.43
N LEU A 75 -10.79 -3.52 -3.67
CA LEU A 75 -9.60 -4.00 -2.98
C LEU A 75 -9.49 -3.44 -1.55
N PHE A 76 -10.31 -2.45 -1.21
CA PHE A 76 -10.43 -1.92 0.15
C PHE A 76 -11.50 -2.70 0.93
N PRO A 77 -11.23 -3.03 2.21
CA PRO A 77 -12.25 -3.63 3.07
C PRO A 77 -13.52 -2.76 3.13
N ALA A 78 -14.68 -3.39 3.29
CA ALA A 78 -15.97 -2.70 3.34
C ALA A 78 -15.95 -1.58 4.40
N GLY A 79 -16.43 -0.39 4.01
CA GLY A 79 -16.47 0.79 4.88
C GLY A 79 -15.12 1.48 5.14
N THR A 80 -14.03 1.00 4.54
CA THR A 80 -12.71 1.63 4.66
C THR A 80 -12.34 2.43 3.41
N ALA A 81 -11.52 3.45 3.59
CA ALA A 81 -10.97 4.28 2.54
C ALA A 81 -9.43 4.17 2.52
N PRO A 82 -8.78 4.38 1.37
CA PRO A 82 -7.33 4.56 1.35
C PRO A 82 -6.95 5.79 2.20
N ALA A 83 -5.88 5.67 2.98
CA ALA A 83 -5.36 6.80 3.76
C ALA A 83 -4.74 7.88 2.87
N ALA A 84 -4.12 7.49 1.76
CA ALA A 84 -3.52 8.38 0.78
C ALA A 84 -3.42 7.69 -0.59
N ILE A 85 -3.33 8.50 -1.65
CA ILE A 85 -3.04 8.05 -3.01
C ILE A 85 -1.78 8.78 -3.45
N LEU A 86 -0.72 8.02 -3.74
CA LEU A 86 0.61 8.55 -4.04
C LEU A 86 0.96 8.27 -5.50
N ALA A 87 1.64 9.23 -6.14
CA ALA A 87 2.13 9.10 -7.51
C ALA A 87 3.58 9.57 -7.62
N VAL A 88 4.35 8.97 -8.51
CA VAL A 88 5.80 9.25 -8.66
C VAL A 88 6.10 10.02 -9.96
N THR A 89 5.29 9.80 -11.00
CA THR A 89 5.39 10.45 -12.31
C THR A 89 4.04 10.99 -12.77
N LEU A 90 4.04 11.83 -13.82
CA LEU A 90 2.81 12.32 -14.46
C LEU A 90 1.90 11.17 -14.92
N HIS A 91 2.45 10.11 -15.51
CA HIS A 91 1.65 8.94 -15.92
C HIS A 91 0.98 8.21 -14.76
N THR A 92 1.67 8.10 -13.60
CA THR A 92 1.06 7.48 -12.41
C THR A 92 0.01 8.39 -11.78
N MET A 93 0.18 9.71 -11.90
CA MET A 93 -0.81 10.68 -11.45
C MET A 93 -2.07 10.60 -12.30
N GLU A 94 -1.94 10.58 -13.62
CA GLU A 94 -3.06 10.43 -14.55
C GLU A 94 -3.78 9.09 -14.36
N LEU A 95 -3.05 7.99 -14.12
CA LEU A 95 -3.65 6.68 -13.83
C LEU A 95 -4.46 6.69 -12.52
N ALA A 96 -3.95 7.36 -11.48
CA ALA A 96 -4.56 7.35 -10.15
C ALA A 96 -5.70 8.36 -9.99
N ALA A 97 -5.72 9.42 -10.81
CA ALA A 97 -6.66 10.52 -10.70
C ALA A 97 -8.14 10.09 -10.72
N PRO A 98 -8.61 9.16 -11.59
CA PRO A 98 -10.01 8.72 -11.56
C PRO A 98 -10.39 8.05 -10.23
N ALA A 99 -9.51 7.21 -9.67
CA ALA A 99 -9.76 6.58 -8.38
C ALA A 99 -9.79 7.62 -7.26
N ALA A 100 -8.82 8.54 -7.24
CA ALA A 100 -8.72 9.60 -6.24
C ALA A 100 -9.96 10.51 -6.22
N ALA A 101 -10.48 10.86 -7.40
CA ALA A 101 -11.69 11.65 -7.54
C ALA A 101 -12.90 11.00 -6.84
N THR A 102 -13.09 9.68 -6.97
CA THR A 102 -14.21 8.98 -6.32
C THR A 102 -14.14 8.98 -4.78
N TRP A 103 -12.94 9.06 -4.23
CA TRP A 103 -12.70 9.14 -2.78
C TRP A 103 -12.68 10.57 -2.26
N ALA A 104 -12.73 11.58 -3.13
CA ALA A 104 -12.48 12.97 -2.79
C ALA A 104 -11.13 13.18 -2.08
N LEU A 105 -10.11 12.43 -2.53
CA LEU A 105 -8.74 12.52 -2.02
C LEU A 105 -7.82 13.16 -3.07
N PRO A 106 -6.79 13.92 -2.66
CA PRO A 106 -5.77 14.38 -3.59
C PRO A 106 -4.84 13.22 -3.99
N VAL A 107 -4.29 13.29 -5.21
CA VAL A 107 -3.12 12.50 -5.58
C VAL A 107 -1.88 13.27 -5.14
N VAL A 108 -1.13 12.70 -4.19
CA VAL A 108 0.09 13.33 -3.65
C VAL A 108 1.29 12.90 -4.50
N MET A 109 1.96 13.86 -5.12
CA MET A 109 3.19 13.62 -5.86
C MET A 109 4.35 13.38 -4.90
N TYR A 110 4.98 12.23 -5.00
CA TYR A 110 6.19 11.86 -4.26
C TYR A 110 7.35 11.65 -5.24
N THR A 111 8.18 12.67 -5.39
CA THR A 111 9.42 12.59 -6.16
C THR A 111 10.50 11.93 -5.30
N ALA A 112 10.70 10.63 -5.47
CA ALA A 112 11.82 9.96 -4.85
C ALA A 112 13.14 10.45 -5.50
N LEU A 113 13.94 11.19 -4.75
CA LEU A 113 15.34 11.44 -5.09
C LEU A 113 16.06 10.08 -5.06
N PRO A 114 16.83 9.71 -6.10
CA PRO A 114 17.65 8.52 -6.05
C PRO A 114 18.55 8.59 -4.81
N GLU A 115 18.63 7.50 -4.06
CA GLU A 115 19.59 7.38 -2.97
C GLU A 115 20.98 7.72 -3.52
N ALA A 116 21.71 8.62 -2.84
CA ALA A 116 23.07 8.97 -3.24
C ALA A 116 23.85 7.66 -3.42
N PRO A 117 24.58 7.48 -4.54
CA PRO A 117 25.12 6.19 -4.90
C PRO A 117 26.09 5.70 -3.81
N THR A 118 25.61 4.83 -2.94
CA THR A 118 26.45 4.01 -2.08
C THR A 118 27.09 2.95 -2.99
N SER A 119 28.41 3.02 -3.13
CA SER A 119 29.19 2.28 -4.12
C SER A 119 28.98 0.75 -4.06
N PRO A 120 28.92 0.04 -5.20
CA PRO A 120 30.14 -0.50 -5.83
C PRO A 120 30.19 -0.31 -7.35
N ARG A 121 29.28 0.48 -7.92
CA ARG A 121 29.13 0.68 -9.38
C ARG A 121 30.36 1.32 -10.05
N LYS A 122 31.24 1.97 -9.27
CA LYS A 122 32.54 2.48 -9.73
C LYS A 122 33.48 1.38 -10.27
N LYS A 123 33.39 0.14 -9.80
CA LYS A 123 34.28 -0.95 -10.27
C LYS A 123 33.96 -1.39 -11.71
N ARG A 124 32.66 -1.46 -12.07
CA ARG A 124 32.22 -1.85 -13.42
C ARG A 124 32.32 -0.71 -14.44
N ALA A 125 32.05 0.53 -14.04
CA ALA A 125 32.21 1.69 -14.92
C ALA A 125 33.70 1.94 -15.28
N LYS A 126 34.63 1.71 -14.35
CA LYS A 126 36.07 1.81 -14.62
C LYS A 126 36.59 0.68 -15.51
N ALA A 127 36.08 -0.55 -15.36
CA ALA A 127 36.44 -1.68 -16.22
C ALA A 127 35.96 -1.48 -17.68
N ALA A 128 34.75 -0.95 -17.87
CA ALA A 128 34.21 -0.68 -19.21
C ALA A 128 34.92 0.49 -19.92
N SER A 129 35.40 1.51 -19.19
CA SER A 129 36.13 2.63 -19.80
C SER A 129 37.59 2.27 -20.15
N THR A 130 38.19 1.27 -19.51
CA THR A 130 39.58 0.86 -19.80
C THR A 130 39.65 -0.08 -21.02
N ALA A 131 38.60 -0.87 -21.27
CA ALA A 131 38.50 -1.75 -22.45
C ALA A 131 38.25 -1.00 -23.77
N ALA A 132 37.70 0.22 -23.71
CA ALA A 132 37.43 1.04 -24.90
C ALA A 132 38.66 1.78 -25.43
N THR A 133 39.77 1.85 -24.68
CA THR A 133 40.98 2.60 -25.06
C THR A 133 42.04 1.72 -25.75
N SER A 134 41.89 0.40 -25.80
CA SER A 134 42.86 -0.51 -26.41
C SER A 134 42.44 -1.09 -27.77
N ALA A 135 41.46 -0.50 -28.46
CA ALA A 135 41.13 -0.93 -29.82
C ALA A 135 42.22 -0.46 -30.80
N PRO A 136 42.87 -1.36 -31.56
CA PRO A 136 43.92 -0.99 -32.51
C PRO A 136 43.32 -0.19 -33.67
N THR A 137 43.98 0.91 -34.01
CA THR A 137 43.62 1.81 -35.13
C THR A 137 43.68 1.05 -36.45
N PRO A 138 42.65 1.08 -37.32
CA PRO A 138 42.73 0.47 -38.63
C PRO A 138 43.73 1.22 -39.52
N SER A 139 44.66 0.47 -40.12
CA SER A 139 45.60 0.97 -41.12
C SER A 139 44.84 1.48 -42.34
N ALA A 140 45.09 2.74 -42.73
CA ALA A 140 44.52 3.35 -43.93
C ALA A 140 45.21 2.82 -45.22
N PRO A 141 44.52 2.82 -46.37
CA PRO A 141 45.02 2.27 -47.64
C PRO A 141 46.15 3.08 -48.28
#